data_AF-C6T7E7-F1
#
_entry.id   AF-C6T7E7-F1
#
_cell.length_a   1.000
_cell.length_b   1.000
_cell.length_c   1.000
_cell.angle_alpha   90.00
_cell.angle_beta   90.00
_cell.angle_gamma   90.00
#
_symmetry.space_group_name_H-M   'P 1'
#
loop_
_entity.id
_entity.type
_entity.pdbx_description
1 polymer ?
#
loop_
_entity_poly.entity_id
_entity_poly.type
_entity_poly.pdbx_seq_one_letter_code
_entity_poly.pdbx_strand_id
1 'polypeptide(L)'
;MRRFTNSFLSSEAIDFLSEDQYLERPEAVEFAQKLADKLFFQNVLDEDIFEDGNHLYRFLDDDPTVVSQCHNITRGIITLKLKPLAEIASRLRFLSRAMFEAYVYEDGRRIDYTSIHGSEEFARYLRIVEELQRVEISDSSREEKLAFFINLYNMMAIHAILVLGHPDGALERRKLFGEFKYVIGGSTYSLSAIQNGILRGNQRPPYNLKKPFGVKDKRLTVALPYPEPLIHFALVYGTRSGPALRCYSPGNIDEELLDAARNFLRNGGIAVDLTAKAVNASKILKWYSIDFGKNEVEVIKHVSNYLDSADSEVLLDLLATSELKVTYHPYDWGLNC
;
A
#
# COMPACT_ATOMS: atom_id res chain seq x y z
N MET A 1 24.23 -20.98 -15.26
CA MET A 1 22.92 -21.64 -15.48
C MET A 1 21.99 -21.21 -14.36
N ARG A 2 20.83 -20.61 -14.65
CA ARG A 2 19.86 -20.19 -13.63
C ARG A 2 18.91 -21.36 -13.38
N ARG A 3 18.76 -21.81 -12.14
CA ARG A 3 17.88 -22.93 -11.77
C ARG A 3 16.55 -22.37 -11.28
N PHE A 4 15.46 -22.92 -11.80
CA PHE A 4 14.10 -22.62 -11.36
C PHE A 4 13.53 -23.88 -10.71
N THR A 5 12.82 -23.72 -9.60
CA THR A 5 12.19 -24.81 -8.83
C THR A 5 10.68 -24.64 -8.84
N ASN A 6 9.94 -25.74 -8.67
CA ASN A 6 8.47 -25.77 -8.69
C ASN A 6 7.93 -25.03 -9.91
N SER A 7 8.31 -25.50 -11.08
CA SER A 7 7.98 -24.88 -12.36
C SER A 7 7.79 -25.99 -13.38
N PHE A 8 6.97 -25.74 -14.39
CA PHE A 8 6.64 -26.69 -15.45
C PHE A 8 6.85 -26.04 -16.81
N LEU A 9 7.11 -26.84 -17.84
CA LEU A 9 7.18 -26.36 -19.22
C LEU A 9 5.78 -26.16 -19.79
N SER A 10 5.58 -25.15 -20.63
CA SER A 10 4.29 -24.98 -21.32
C SER A 10 3.92 -26.21 -22.15
N SER A 11 4.89 -26.83 -22.84
CA SER A 11 4.67 -28.09 -23.56
C SER A 11 4.15 -29.22 -22.68
N GLU A 12 4.76 -29.44 -21.50
CA GLU A 12 4.32 -30.45 -20.52
C GLU A 12 2.89 -30.19 -20.02
N ALA A 13 2.53 -28.92 -19.79
CA ALA A 13 1.18 -28.57 -19.39
C ALA A 13 0.16 -28.80 -20.51
N ILE A 14 0.53 -28.54 -21.76
CA ILE A 14 -0.32 -28.82 -22.94
C ILE A 14 -0.48 -30.32 -23.16
N ASP A 15 0.59 -31.09 -23.00
CA ASP A 15 0.55 -32.55 -23.10
C ASP A 15 -0.40 -33.12 -22.03
N PHE A 16 -0.31 -32.66 -20.77
CA PHE A 16 -1.25 -33.04 -19.71
C PHE A 16 -2.70 -32.67 -20.05
N LEU A 17 -2.96 -31.45 -20.54
CA LEU A 17 -4.32 -31.05 -20.92
C LEU A 17 -4.86 -31.86 -22.10
N SER A 18 -4.00 -32.31 -23.00
CA SER A 18 -4.41 -33.10 -24.15
C SER A 18 -4.64 -34.56 -23.79
N GLU A 19 -3.73 -35.17 -23.03
CA GLU A 19 -3.76 -36.59 -22.69
C GLU A 19 -4.72 -36.90 -21.53
N ASP A 20 -4.68 -36.11 -20.46
CA ASP A 20 -5.45 -36.39 -19.24
C ASP A 20 -6.81 -35.70 -19.21
N GLN A 21 -6.94 -34.55 -19.88
CA GLN A 21 -8.21 -33.79 -19.95
C GLN A 21 -8.92 -33.95 -21.30
N TYR A 22 -8.36 -34.75 -22.22
CA TYR A 22 -8.93 -35.07 -23.53
C TYR A 22 -9.25 -33.83 -24.41
N LEU A 23 -8.44 -32.78 -24.31
CA LEU A 23 -8.55 -31.60 -25.18
C LEU A 23 -7.70 -31.77 -26.44
N GLU A 24 -8.22 -31.36 -27.59
CA GLU A 24 -7.37 -31.24 -28.79
C GLU A 24 -6.27 -30.21 -28.55
N ARG A 25 -5.06 -30.40 -29.10
CA ARG A 25 -3.91 -29.54 -28.78
C ARG A 25 -4.19 -28.02 -28.92
N PRO A 26 -4.88 -27.55 -29.97
CA PRO A 26 -5.26 -26.13 -30.05
C PRO A 26 -6.21 -25.67 -28.93
N GLU A 27 -7.15 -26.53 -28.52
CA GLU A 27 -8.08 -26.25 -27.42
C GLU A 27 -7.37 -26.24 -26.06
N ALA A 28 -6.39 -27.14 -25.88
CA ALA A 28 -5.52 -27.16 -24.70
C ALA A 28 -4.73 -25.86 -24.56
N VAL A 29 -4.18 -25.33 -25.67
CA VAL A 29 -3.48 -24.04 -25.69
C VAL A 29 -4.41 -22.89 -25.30
N GLU A 30 -5.61 -22.83 -25.90
CA GLU A 30 -6.59 -21.79 -25.57
C GLU A 30 -7.03 -21.88 -24.10
N PHE A 31 -7.20 -23.10 -23.57
CA PHE A 31 -7.54 -23.31 -22.17
C PHE A 31 -6.41 -22.88 -21.22
N ALA A 32 -5.17 -23.24 -21.53
CA ALA A 32 -3.99 -22.81 -20.76
C ALA A 32 -3.82 -21.29 -20.77
N GLN A 33 -4.05 -20.63 -21.92
CA GLN A 33 -4.07 -19.17 -22.02
C GLN A 33 -5.11 -18.56 -21.08
N LYS A 34 -6.35 -19.08 -21.07
CA LYS A 34 -7.40 -18.63 -20.14
C LYS A 34 -7.02 -18.80 -18.67
N LEU A 35 -6.24 -19.83 -18.33
CA LEU A 35 -5.74 -20.03 -16.96
C LEU A 35 -4.62 -19.04 -16.61
N ALA A 36 -3.70 -18.78 -17.54
CA ALA A 36 -2.64 -17.79 -17.39
C ALA A 36 -3.21 -16.36 -17.23
N ASP A 37 -4.18 -15.99 -18.07
CA ASP A 37 -4.88 -14.70 -18.02
C ASP A 37 -5.59 -14.49 -16.68
N LYS A 38 -6.10 -15.57 -16.08
CA LYS A 38 -6.74 -15.59 -14.75
C LYS A 38 -5.73 -15.78 -13.61
N LEU A 39 -4.43 -15.65 -13.90
CA LEU A 39 -3.33 -15.70 -12.94
C LEU A 39 -3.28 -16.97 -12.10
N PHE A 40 -3.70 -18.12 -12.66
CA PHE A 40 -3.50 -19.41 -12.00
C PHE A 40 -2.01 -19.78 -11.95
N PHE A 41 -1.28 -19.49 -13.02
CA PHE A 41 0.17 -19.60 -13.11
C PHE A 41 0.73 -18.45 -13.95
N GLN A 42 2.02 -18.18 -13.81
CA GLN A 42 2.71 -17.09 -14.50
C GLN A 42 4.04 -17.56 -15.07
N ASN A 43 4.46 -16.91 -16.15
CA ASN A 43 5.77 -17.15 -16.73
C ASN A 43 6.86 -16.71 -15.76
N VAL A 44 7.88 -17.55 -15.55
CA VAL A 44 8.94 -17.32 -14.56
C VAL A 44 9.86 -16.14 -14.95
N LEU A 45 9.85 -15.73 -16.22
CA LEU A 45 10.60 -14.60 -16.76
C LEU A 45 9.71 -13.39 -17.08
N ASP A 46 8.46 -13.39 -16.61
CA ASP A 46 7.47 -12.33 -16.80
C ASP A 46 7.07 -12.07 -18.26
N GLU A 47 7.17 -13.06 -19.15
CA GLU A 47 6.64 -12.96 -20.52
C GLU A 47 5.10 -12.88 -20.52
N ASP A 48 4.52 -12.16 -21.49
CA ASP A 48 3.11 -11.73 -21.43
C ASP A 48 2.11 -12.75 -21.97
N ILE A 49 2.54 -13.69 -22.84
CA ILE A 49 1.62 -14.58 -23.54
C ILE A 49 2.00 -16.03 -23.24
N PHE A 50 1.00 -16.86 -22.96
CA PHE A 50 1.20 -18.30 -22.90
C PHE A 50 1.30 -18.90 -24.30
N GLU A 51 2.42 -19.55 -24.59
CA GLU A 51 2.71 -20.19 -25.87
C GLU A 51 3.19 -21.64 -25.67
N ASP A 52 2.75 -22.53 -26.54
CA ASP A 52 3.22 -23.92 -26.58
C ASP A 52 4.69 -23.95 -26.98
N GLY A 53 5.55 -24.45 -26.10
CA GLY A 53 6.99 -24.42 -26.29
C GLY A 53 7.77 -24.73 -25.03
N ASN A 54 8.98 -24.19 -24.94
CA ASN A 54 9.91 -24.42 -23.84
C ASN A 54 9.98 -23.24 -22.86
N HIS A 55 8.82 -22.64 -22.60
CA HIS A 55 8.67 -21.53 -21.65
C HIS A 55 8.34 -22.10 -20.27
N LEU A 56 8.94 -21.53 -19.22
CA LEU A 56 8.75 -21.98 -17.85
C LEU A 56 7.65 -21.18 -17.16
N TYR A 57 6.70 -21.89 -16.58
CA TYR A 57 5.61 -21.32 -15.79
C TYR A 57 5.64 -21.85 -14.36
N ARG A 58 5.04 -21.09 -13.44
CA ARG A 58 4.95 -21.43 -12.02
C ARG A 58 3.60 -20.97 -11.45
N PHE A 59 3.01 -21.79 -10.57
CA PHE A 59 1.84 -21.40 -9.78
C PHE A 59 2.20 -20.36 -8.71
N LEU A 60 1.29 -19.45 -8.38
CA LEU A 60 1.57 -18.38 -7.42
C LEU A 60 2.01 -18.89 -6.04
N ASP A 61 1.38 -19.96 -5.56
CA ASP A 61 1.66 -20.61 -4.29
C ASP A 61 2.95 -21.46 -4.29
N ASP A 62 3.57 -21.64 -5.45
CA ASP A 62 4.89 -22.26 -5.60
C ASP A 62 6.03 -21.23 -5.63
N ASP A 63 5.73 -19.93 -5.75
CA ASP A 63 6.77 -18.90 -5.83
C ASP A 63 7.49 -18.74 -4.48
N PRO A 64 8.83 -18.88 -4.44
CA PRO A 64 9.57 -18.82 -3.18
C PRO A 64 9.39 -17.51 -2.41
N THR A 65 9.22 -16.38 -3.11
CA THR A 65 8.98 -15.07 -2.47
C THR A 65 7.58 -15.02 -1.90
N VAL A 66 6.60 -15.50 -2.65
CA VAL A 66 5.20 -15.56 -2.21
C VAL A 66 5.08 -16.43 -0.97
N VAL A 67 5.60 -17.66 -1.01
CA VAL A 67 5.54 -18.61 0.11
C VAL A 67 6.24 -18.10 1.37
N SER A 68 7.36 -17.39 1.22
CA SER A 68 8.17 -16.96 2.37
C SER A 68 7.79 -15.60 2.96
N GLN A 69 7.17 -14.70 2.18
CA GLN A 69 6.99 -13.31 2.59
C GLN A 69 5.55 -12.78 2.42
N CYS A 70 4.66 -13.50 1.73
CA CYS A 70 3.29 -13.04 1.55
C CYS A 70 2.34 -13.59 2.63
N HIS A 71 1.56 -12.68 3.22
CA HIS A 71 0.68 -12.97 4.36
C HIS A 71 -0.81 -13.04 4.00
N ASN A 72 -1.15 -13.18 2.71
CA ASN A 72 -2.51 -13.36 2.22
C ASN A 72 -2.62 -14.53 1.21
N ILE A 73 -1.77 -15.55 1.39
CA ILE A 73 -1.74 -16.75 0.55
C ILE A 73 -2.23 -17.94 1.38
N THR A 74 -3.28 -18.59 0.89
CA THR A 74 -3.74 -19.87 1.41
C THR A 74 -2.74 -20.96 1.03
N ARG A 75 -2.37 -21.83 1.97
CA ARG A 75 -1.59 -23.03 1.64
C ARG A 75 -2.48 -24.01 0.87
N GLY A 76 -2.14 -24.30 -0.38
CA GLY A 76 -2.86 -25.23 -1.26
C GLY A 76 -3.58 -24.53 -2.43
N ILE A 77 -4.28 -25.34 -3.23
CA ILE A 77 -4.86 -24.91 -4.51
C ILE A 77 -5.85 -23.74 -4.31
N ILE A 78 -5.60 -22.64 -5.02
CA ILE A 78 -6.46 -21.46 -5.03
C ILE A 78 -7.77 -21.81 -5.76
N THR A 79 -8.83 -22.08 -4.99
CA THR A 79 -10.18 -22.38 -5.51
C THR A 79 -11.12 -21.16 -5.51
N LEU A 80 -10.64 -20.02 -4.99
CA LEU A 80 -11.44 -18.80 -4.86
C LEU A 80 -11.87 -18.27 -6.24
N LYS A 81 -13.17 -18.03 -6.40
CA LYS A 81 -13.72 -17.39 -7.60
C LYS A 81 -13.26 -15.94 -7.67
N LEU A 82 -12.83 -15.52 -8.86
CA LEU A 82 -12.50 -14.12 -9.16
C LEU A 82 -13.71 -13.22 -8.93
N LYS A 83 -13.47 -12.09 -8.26
CA LYS A 83 -14.45 -11.03 -8.03
C LYS A 83 -13.88 -9.69 -8.45
N PRO A 84 -14.72 -8.74 -8.87
CA PRO A 84 -14.27 -7.39 -9.20
C PRO A 84 -13.58 -6.73 -8.02
N LEU A 85 -12.54 -5.93 -8.28
CA LEU A 85 -11.81 -5.21 -7.23
C LEU A 85 -12.75 -4.32 -6.40
N ALA A 86 -13.71 -3.66 -7.03
CA ALA A 86 -14.68 -2.80 -6.36
C ALA A 86 -15.50 -3.55 -5.29
N GLU A 87 -15.85 -4.82 -5.53
CA GLU A 87 -16.58 -5.64 -4.56
C GLU A 87 -15.70 -5.97 -3.35
N ILE A 88 -14.46 -6.43 -3.59
CA ILE A 88 -13.50 -6.78 -2.53
C ILE A 88 -13.13 -5.53 -1.72
N ALA A 89 -12.82 -4.43 -2.40
CA ALA A 89 -12.47 -3.14 -1.79
C ALA A 89 -13.61 -2.60 -0.91
N SER A 90 -14.86 -2.72 -1.37
CA SER A 90 -16.04 -2.34 -0.58
C SER A 90 -16.16 -3.16 0.70
N ARG A 91 -16.05 -4.50 0.60
CA ARG A 91 -16.09 -5.41 1.76
C ARG A 91 -14.95 -5.14 2.75
N LEU A 92 -13.72 -4.97 2.26
CA LEU A 92 -12.58 -4.60 3.08
C LEU A 92 -12.83 -3.29 3.81
N ARG A 93 -13.28 -2.24 3.11
CA ARG A 93 -13.55 -0.93 3.71
C ARG A 93 -14.62 -1.00 4.80
N PHE A 94 -15.74 -1.67 4.56
CA PHE A 94 -16.80 -1.80 5.57
C PHE A 94 -16.31 -2.55 6.81
N LEU A 95 -15.51 -3.59 6.61
CA LEU A 95 -14.92 -4.34 7.72
C LEU A 95 -13.88 -3.52 8.48
N SER A 96 -12.97 -2.84 7.78
CA SER A 96 -12.02 -1.90 8.38
C SER A 96 -12.72 -0.85 9.22
N ARG A 97 -13.82 -0.28 8.69
CA ARG A 97 -14.59 0.72 9.42
C ARG A 97 -15.17 0.17 10.71
N ALA A 98 -15.80 -1.01 10.67
CA ALA A 98 -16.33 -1.66 11.86
C ALA A 98 -15.24 -1.96 12.89
N MET A 99 -14.06 -2.41 12.43
CA MET A 99 -12.90 -2.61 13.31
C MET A 99 -12.40 -1.29 13.92
N PHE A 100 -12.36 -0.22 13.14
CA PHE A 100 -11.89 1.06 13.65
C PHE A 100 -12.86 1.64 14.68
N GLU A 101 -14.16 1.55 14.44
CA GLU A 101 -15.21 1.94 15.39
C GLU A 101 -15.16 1.12 16.69
N ALA A 102 -14.74 -0.16 16.63
CA ALA A 102 -14.68 -1.04 17.79
C ALA A 102 -13.36 -0.96 18.59
N TYR A 103 -12.22 -0.73 17.93
CA TYR A 103 -10.89 -0.96 18.52
C TYR A 103 -9.96 0.26 18.47
N VAL A 104 -10.38 1.38 17.88
CA VAL A 104 -9.63 2.64 17.92
C VAL A 104 -10.20 3.51 19.04
N TYR A 105 -9.33 4.10 19.85
CA TYR A 105 -9.74 4.99 20.93
C TYR A 105 -10.32 6.30 20.37
N GLU A 106 -11.01 7.08 21.22
CA GLU A 106 -11.71 8.32 20.82
C GLU A 106 -10.83 9.36 20.11
N ASP A 107 -9.52 9.34 20.34
CA ASP A 107 -8.56 10.22 19.66
C ASP A 107 -8.29 9.84 18.19
N GLY A 108 -8.79 8.70 17.74
CA GLY A 108 -8.60 8.17 16.39
C GLY A 108 -7.17 7.70 16.07
N ARG A 109 -6.25 7.73 17.05
CA ARG A 109 -4.83 7.46 16.85
C ARG A 109 -4.37 6.22 17.59
N ARG A 110 -4.82 6.00 18.82
CA ARG A 110 -4.48 4.81 19.59
C ARG A 110 -5.36 3.63 19.17
N ILE A 111 -4.78 2.43 19.18
CA ILE A 111 -5.39 1.20 18.68
C ILE A 111 -5.22 0.09 19.72
N ASP A 112 -6.31 -0.58 20.08
CA ASP A 112 -6.27 -1.81 20.88
C ASP A 112 -5.91 -3.02 20.01
N TYR A 113 -4.62 -3.17 19.73
CA TYR A 113 -4.07 -4.29 18.97
C TYR A 113 -4.41 -5.66 19.59
N THR A 114 -4.50 -5.75 20.92
CA THR A 114 -4.75 -7.01 21.61
C THR A 114 -6.16 -7.51 21.30
N SER A 115 -7.15 -6.64 21.41
CA SER A 115 -8.54 -6.97 21.09
C SER A 115 -8.74 -7.26 19.60
N ILE A 116 -8.04 -6.54 18.71
CA ILE A 116 -8.09 -6.82 17.26
C ILE A 116 -7.61 -8.24 16.96
N HIS A 117 -6.48 -8.67 17.51
CA HIS A 117 -5.87 -9.95 17.18
C HIS A 117 -6.80 -11.16 17.44
N GLY A 118 -7.60 -11.10 18.51
CA GLY A 118 -8.55 -12.16 18.88
C GLY A 118 -9.95 -12.03 18.25
N SER A 119 -10.17 -11.01 17.41
CA SER A 119 -11.51 -10.67 16.91
C SER A 119 -11.94 -11.49 15.69
N GLU A 120 -13.24 -11.75 15.58
CA GLU A 120 -13.82 -12.37 14.38
C GLU A 120 -13.75 -11.41 13.18
N GLU A 121 -13.77 -10.09 13.40
CA GLU A 121 -13.58 -9.10 12.35
C GLU A 121 -12.19 -9.23 11.71
N PHE A 122 -11.14 -9.39 12.52
CA PHE A 122 -9.79 -9.59 11.98
C PHE A 122 -9.66 -10.92 11.26
N ALA A 123 -10.25 -12.00 11.80
CA ALA A 123 -10.29 -13.29 11.12
C ALA A 123 -11.02 -13.21 9.75
N ARG A 124 -12.11 -12.42 9.65
CA ARG A 124 -12.78 -12.13 8.38
C ARG A 124 -11.89 -11.34 7.43
N TYR A 125 -11.15 -10.36 7.94
CA TYR A 125 -10.23 -9.55 7.13
C TYR A 125 -9.19 -10.44 6.46
N LEU A 126 -8.59 -11.38 7.20
CA LEU A 126 -7.62 -12.34 6.66
C LEU A 126 -8.20 -13.17 5.51
N ARG A 127 -9.44 -13.64 5.63
CA ARG A 127 -10.12 -14.37 4.55
C ARG A 127 -10.41 -13.51 3.31
N ILE A 128 -10.72 -12.23 3.48
CA ILE A 128 -11.01 -11.34 2.34
C ILE A 128 -9.72 -10.99 1.58
N VAL A 129 -8.59 -10.76 2.28
CA VAL A 129 -7.34 -10.41 1.59
C VAL A 129 -6.77 -11.54 0.75
N GLU A 130 -7.15 -12.79 1.01
CA GLU A 130 -6.85 -13.95 0.14
C GLU A 130 -7.50 -13.82 -1.25
N GLU A 131 -8.63 -13.12 -1.36
CA GLU A 131 -9.33 -12.90 -2.63
C GLU A 131 -8.56 -11.90 -3.55
N LEU A 132 -7.57 -11.18 -3.03
CA LEU A 132 -6.78 -10.19 -3.78
C LEU A 132 -5.76 -10.81 -4.74
N GLN A 133 -5.40 -12.08 -4.54
CA GLN A 133 -4.26 -12.71 -5.22
C GLN A 133 -4.33 -12.63 -6.74
N ARG A 134 -5.53 -12.65 -7.32
CA ARG A 134 -5.75 -12.73 -8.78
C ARG A 134 -6.67 -11.62 -9.30
N VAL A 135 -6.90 -10.58 -8.50
CA VAL A 135 -7.78 -9.47 -8.87
C VAL A 135 -7.17 -8.61 -9.98
N GLU A 136 -8.00 -8.10 -10.88
CA GLU A 136 -7.59 -7.13 -11.89
C GLU A 136 -7.61 -5.70 -11.31
N ILE A 137 -6.49 -4.98 -11.40
CA ILE A 137 -6.28 -3.67 -10.74
C ILE A 137 -5.98 -2.55 -11.76
N SER A 138 -5.43 -2.90 -12.92
CA SER A 138 -4.90 -1.94 -13.89
C SER A 138 -5.95 -0.91 -14.32
N ASP A 139 -7.20 -1.35 -14.47
CA ASP A 139 -8.31 -0.57 -15.02
C ASP A 139 -9.03 0.35 -14.02
N SER A 140 -8.60 0.34 -12.75
CA SER A 140 -9.23 1.19 -11.72
C SER A 140 -8.89 2.67 -11.88
N SER A 141 -9.86 3.53 -11.53
CA SER A 141 -9.68 4.99 -11.52
C SER A 141 -8.65 5.43 -10.46
N ARG A 142 -8.20 6.69 -10.52
CA ARG A 142 -7.34 7.28 -9.48
C ARG A 142 -7.98 7.15 -8.10
N GLU A 143 -9.27 7.47 -8.01
CA GLU A 143 -10.04 7.53 -6.77
C GLU A 143 -10.22 6.13 -6.17
N GLU A 144 -10.51 5.15 -7.01
CA GLU A 144 -10.57 3.74 -6.62
C GLU A 144 -9.22 3.24 -6.11
N LYS A 145 -8.12 3.54 -6.85
CA LYS A 145 -6.77 3.17 -6.45
C LYS A 145 -6.38 3.81 -5.11
N LEU A 146 -6.60 5.10 -4.94
CA LEU A 146 -6.32 5.81 -3.69
C LEU A 146 -7.07 5.19 -2.51
N ALA A 147 -8.40 5.10 -2.60
CA ALA A 147 -9.21 4.57 -1.51
C ALA A 147 -8.85 3.11 -1.19
N PHE A 148 -8.68 2.27 -2.20
CA PHE A 148 -8.30 0.87 -2.02
C PHE A 148 -6.94 0.73 -1.34
N PHE A 149 -5.89 1.33 -1.91
CA PHE A 149 -4.53 1.14 -1.42
C PHE A 149 -4.28 1.80 -0.07
N ILE A 150 -4.92 2.93 0.26
CA ILE A 150 -4.82 3.54 1.59
C ILE A 150 -5.47 2.64 2.64
N ASN A 151 -6.70 2.19 2.42
CA ASN A 151 -7.40 1.31 3.35
C ASN A 151 -6.64 -0.02 3.52
N LEU A 152 -6.19 -0.60 2.41
CA LEU A 152 -5.42 -1.84 2.44
C LEU A 152 -4.09 -1.65 3.17
N TYR A 153 -3.35 -0.57 2.90
CA TYR A 153 -2.09 -0.26 3.59
C TYR A 153 -2.28 -0.15 5.09
N ASN A 154 -3.29 0.59 5.54
CA ASN A 154 -3.54 0.80 6.96
C ASN A 154 -3.86 -0.52 7.68
N MET A 155 -4.67 -1.38 7.06
CA MET A 155 -4.94 -2.72 7.60
C MET A 155 -3.73 -3.65 7.50
N MET A 156 -2.94 -3.57 6.43
CA MET A 156 -1.68 -4.32 6.29
C MET A 156 -0.68 -3.93 7.37
N ALA A 157 -0.60 -2.65 7.73
CA ALA A 157 0.27 -2.17 8.80
C ALA A 157 -0.15 -2.74 10.16
N ILE A 158 -1.47 -2.77 10.44
CA ILE A 158 -2.01 -3.43 11.64
C ILE A 158 -1.65 -4.92 11.61
N HIS A 159 -1.92 -5.63 10.51
CA HIS A 159 -1.61 -7.06 10.39
C HIS A 159 -0.11 -7.33 10.58
N ALA A 160 0.77 -6.52 9.99
CA ALA A 160 2.22 -6.65 10.15
C ALA A 160 2.64 -6.51 11.62
N ILE A 161 2.10 -5.52 12.35
CA ILE A 161 2.40 -5.31 13.76
C ILE A 161 1.89 -6.48 14.62
N LEU A 162 0.72 -7.02 14.30
CA LEU A 162 0.15 -8.16 15.03
C LEU A 162 0.95 -9.45 14.87
N VAL A 163 1.49 -9.70 13.67
CA VAL A 163 2.19 -10.96 13.37
C VAL A 163 3.69 -10.87 13.64
N LEU A 164 4.32 -9.72 13.40
CA LEU A 164 5.77 -9.55 13.46
C LEU A 164 6.23 -8.64 14.61
N GLY A 165 5.29 -8.03 15.34
CA GLY A 165 5.58 -7.11 16.44
C GLY A 165 5.80 -5.66 15.98
N HIS A 166 5.82 -4.75 16.96
CA HIS A 166 6.07 -3.33 16.74
C HIS A 166 7.58 -3.07 16.58
N PRO A 167 8.03 -2.37 15.51
CA PRO A 167 9.44 -2.02 15.36
C PRO A 167 9.83 -0.81 16.22
N ASP A 168 10.95 -0.91 16.96
CA ASP A 168 11.36 0.10 17.93
C ASP A 168 11.82 1.41 17.27
N GLY A 169 12.31 1.32 16.01
CA GLY A 169 12.91 2.47 15.34
C GLY A 169 12.74 2.51 13.82
N ALA A 170 13.21 3.59 13.21
CA ALA A 170 13.05 3.87 11.79
C ALA A 170 13.64 2.76 10.89
N LEU A 171 14.78 2.17 11.28
CA LEU A 171 15.48 1.17 10.49
C LEU A 171 14.75 -0.18 10.47
N GLU A 172 14.34 -0.68 11.64
CA GLU A 172 13.56 -1.91 11.77
C GLU A 172 12.21 -1.79 11.07
N ARG A 173 11.57 -0.62 11.17
CA ARG A 173 10.32 -0.35 10.45
C ARG A 173 10.49 -0.35 8.95
N ARG A 174 11.59 0.21 8.43
CA ARG A 174 11.92 0.13 7.00
C ARG A 174 12.06 -1.32 6.55
N LYS A 175 12.68 -2.17 7.38
CA LYS A 175 12.81 -3.60 7.12
C LYS A 175 11.43 -4.28 7.11
N LEU A 176 10.68 -4.14 8.20
CA LEU A 176 9.33 -4.69 8.35
C LEU A 176 8.40 -4.31 7.19
N PHE A 177 8.35 -3.03 6.84
CA PHE A 177 7.46 -2.51 5.79
C PHE A 177 7.96 -2.83 4.38
N GLY A 178 9.22 -3.28 4.24
CA GLY A 178 9.78 -3.80 2.99
C GLY A 178 9.55 -5.30 2.81
N GLU A 179 9.57 -6.07 3.90
CA GLU A 179 9.48 -7.53 3.92
C GLU A 179 8.04 -8.05 4.01
N PHE A 180 7.17 -7.40 4.79
CA PHE A 180 5.75 -7.78 4.89
C PHE A 180 5.01 -7.46 3.59
N LYS A 181 4.53 -8.51 2.91
CA LYS A 181 3.91 -8.41 1.58
C LYS A 181 2.55 -9.05 1.51
N TYR A 182 1.75 -8.59 0.57
CA TYR A 182 0.61 -9.31 0.01
C TYR A 182 0.81 -9.58 -1.48
N VAL A 183 0.15 -10.62 -1.99
CA VAL A 183 -0.07 -10.80 -3.42
C VAL A 183 -1.36 -10.09 -3.81
N ILE A 184 -1.29 -9.20 -4.78
CA ILE A 184 -2.42 -8.45 -5.31
C ILE A 184 -2.32 -8.51 -6.83
N GLY A 185 -3.31 -9.09 -7.51
CA GLY A 185 -3.30 -9.23 -8.97
C GLY A 185 -2.06 -9.91 -9.52
N GLY A 186 -1.64 -10.99 -8.86
CA GLY A 186 -0.51 -11.82 -9.27
C GLY A 186 0.87 -11.27 -8.92
N SER A 187 0.94 -10.05 -8.39
CA SER A 187 2.19 -9.37 -8.06
C SER A 187 2.36 -9.20 -6.55
N THR A 188 3.61 -9.23 -6.08
CA THR A 188 3.90 -8.99 -4.65
C THR A 188 4.02 -7.49 -4.35
N TYR A 189 3.34 -7.04 -3.30
CA TYR A 189 3.34 -5.66 -2.84
C TYR A 189 3.65 -5.62 -1.34
N SER A 190 4.75 -4.96 -0.98
CA SER A 190 5.00 -4.58 0.41
C SER A 190 4.32 -3.26 0.76
N LEU A 191 4.22 -2.94 2.06
CA LEU A 191 3.77 -1.62 2.52
C LEU A 191 4.58 -0.51 1.83
N SER A 192 5.91 -0.63 1.78
CA SER A 192 6.78 0.32 1.09
C SER A 192 6.50 0.41 -0.41
N ALA A 193 6.17 -0.71 -1.07
CA ALA A 193 5.82 -0.72 -2.49
C ALA A 193 4.47 -0.04 -2.75
N ILE A 194 3.47 -0.25 -1.88
CA ILE A 194 2.18 0.45 -1.99
C ILE A 194 2.37 1.95 -1.80
N GLN A 195 3.02 2.37 -0.72
CA GLN A 195 3.22 3.80 -0.46
C GLN A 195 4.04 4.46 -1.58
N ASN A 196 5.26 3.97 -1.84
CA ASN A 196 6.20 4.68 -2.70
C ASN A 196 6.01 4.35 -4.18
N GLY A 197 5.65 3.10 -4.47
CA GLY A 197 5.48 2.60 -5.82
C GLY A 197 4.14 3.02 -6.42
N ILE A 198 3.06 2.90 -5.64
CA ILE A 198 1.70 3.16 -6.12
C ILE A 198 1.24 4.58 -5.78
N LEU A 199 1.08 4.89 -4.49
CA LEU A 199 0.45 6.13 -4.01
C LEU A 199 1.30 7.38 -4.25
N ARG A 200 2.63 7.23 -4.27
CA ARG A 200 3.57 8.32 -4.61
C ARG A 200 4.01 8.29 -6.09
N GLY A 201 3.31 7.60 -6.98
CA GLY A 201 3.63 7.58 -8.42
C GLY A 201 5.04 7.08 -8.73
N ASN A 202 5.45 5.97 -8.11
CA ASN A 202 6.78 5.36 -8.24
C ASN A 202 7.94 6.30 -7.86
N GLN A 203 7.71 7.16 -6.86
CA GLN A 203 8.72 8.06 -6.31
C GLN A 203 9.72 7.31 -5.42
N ARG A 204 10.96 7.80 -5.38
CA ARG A 204 12.00 7.21 -4.52
C ARG A 204 11.60 7.33 -3.04
N PRO A 205 11.70 6.25 -2.25
CA PRO A 205 11.58 6.36 -0.81
C PRO A 205 12.64 7.32 -0.24
N PRO A 206 12.37 7.98 0.90
CA PRO A 206 13.35 8.81 1.56
C PRO A 206 14.66 8.04 1.82
N TYR A 207 15.80 8.66 1.49
CA TYR A 207 17.13 8.06 1.66
C TYR A 207 17.42 6.84 0.78
N ASN A 208 16.60 6.56 -0.24
CA ASN A 208 16.83 5.49 -1.21
C ASN A 208 17.23 6.06 -2.59
N LEU A 209 18.16 5.38 -3.27
CA LEU A 209 18.65 5.79 -4.59
C LEU A 209 17.79 5.29 -5.77
N LYS A 210 17.02 4.22 -5.56
CA LYS A 210 16.26 3.52 -6.61
C LYS A 210 14.76 3.75 -6.45
N LYS A 211 14.06 3.81 -7.57
CA LYS A 211 12.58 3.76 -7.59
C LYS A 211 12.11 2.36 -7.18
N PRO A 212 10.93 2.24 -6.55
CA PRO A 212 10.34 0.95 -6.19
C PRO A 212 10.19 -0.01 -7.39
N PHE A 213 9.73 0.50 -8.53
CA PHE A 213 9.46 -0.28 -9.73
C PHE A 213 10.35 0.15 -10.90
N GLY A 214 10.93 -0.83 -11.59
CA GLY A 214 11.69 -0.62 -12.82
C GLY A 214 10.81 -0.38 -14.04
N VAL A 215 11.41 -0.05 -15.19
CA VAL A 215 10.67 0.23 -16.44
C VAL A 215 9.91 -0.99 -16.96
N LYS A 216 10.43 -2.19 -16.72
CA LYS A 216 9.81 -3.47 -17.13
C LYS A 216 8.94 -4.10 -16.02
N ASP A 217 8.80 -3.43 -14.88
CA ASP A 217 8.03 -3.96 -13.76
C ASP A 217 6.54 -3.76 -14.04
N LYS A 218 5.77 -4.85 -14.17
CA LYS A 218 4.34 -4.80 -14.49
C LYS A 218 3.55 -3.98 -13.48
N ARG A 219 4.01 -3.89 -12.23
CA ARG A 219 3.36 -3.11 -11.17
C ARG A 219 3.35 -1.61 -11.45
N LEU A 220 4.19 -1.14 -12.39
CA LEU A 220 4.22 0.27 -12.80
C LEU A 220 2.89 0.73 -13.43
N THR A 221 2.13 -0.17 -14.07
CA THR A 221 0.81 0.17 -14.67
C THR A 221 -0.24 0.51 -13.61
N VAL A 222 -0.04 0.04 -12.38
CA VAL A 222 -0.94 0.29 -11.25
C VAL A 222 -0.61 1.61 -10.54
N ALA A 223 0.59 2.17 -10.75
CA ALA A 223 1.02 3.39 -10.09
C ALA A 223 0.15 4.60 -10.46
N LEU A 224 -0.02 5.51 -9.51
CA LEU A 224 -0.67 6.79 -9.81
C LEU A 224 0.17 7.58 -10.82
N PRO A 225 -0.47 8.32 -11.75
CA PRO A 225 0.25 9.12 -12.73
C PRO A 225 1.07 10.25 -12.09
N TYR A 226 0.62 10.75 -10.93
CA TYR A 226 1.27 11.77 -10.13
C TYR A 226 1.26 11.36 -8.65
N PRO A 227 2.27 11.78 -7.84
CA PRO A 227 2.24 11.58 -6.41
C PRO A 227 1.04 12.30 -5.77
N GLU A 228 0.36 11.65 -4.83
CA GLU A 228 -0.68 12.26 -4.00
C GLU A 228 -0.08 12.67 -2.64
N PRO A 229 0.23 13.94 -2.37
CA PRO A 229 0.93 14.34 -1.14
C PRO A 229 0.10 14.10 0.12
N LEU A 230 -1.24 14.13 0.02
CA LEU A 230 -2.13 14.00 1.18
C LEU A 230 -2.11 12.59 1.79
N ILE A 231 -1.62 11.58 1.06
CA ILE A 231 -1.48 10.21 1.62
C ILE A 231 -0.59 10.17 2.86
N HIS A 232 0.36 11.09 3.01
CA HIS A 232 1.22 11.16 4.20
C HIS A 232 0.48 11.50 5.50
N PHE A 233 -0.74 12.02 5.38
CA PHE A 233 -1.64 12.29 6.51
C PHE A 233 -2.73 11.22 6.66
N ALA A 234 -2.69 10.17 5.83
CA ALA A 234 -3.68 9.09 5.79
C ALA A 234 -3.08 7.70 6.10
N LEU A 235 -1.79 7.50 5.79
CA LEU A 235 -1.09 6.24 6.00
C LEU A 235 -0.56 6.11 7.44
N VAL A 236 -0.97 5.04 8.11
CA VAL A 236 -0.60 4.76 9.51
C VAL A 236 0.62 3.83 9.59
N TYR A 237 1.58 4.19 10.44
CA TYR A 237 2.84 3.45 10.65
C TYR A 237 2.89 2.67 11.97
N GLY A 238 1.78 2.65 12.71
CA GLY A 238 1.72 2.11 14.07
C GLY A 238 2.50 2.94 15.09
N THR A 239 2.52 4.27 14.93
CA THR A 239 3.37 5.17 15.71
C THR A 239 2.56 6.28 16.37
N ARG A 240 2.99 6.73 17.55
CA ARG A 240 2.34 7.83 18.30
C ARG A 240 2.32 9.17 17.56
N SER A 241 3.34 9.47 16.77
CA SER A 241 3.38 10.67 15.92
C SER A 241 2.75 10.46 14.53
N GLY A 242 2.11 9.32 14.28
CA GLY A 242 1.41 9.03 13.04
C GLY A 242 0.07 9.76 12.90
N PRO A 243 -0.52 9.74 11.70
CA PRO A 243 -1.87 10.26 11.48
C PRO A 243 -2.95 9.40 12.17
N ALA A 244 -4.14 9.97 12.28
CA ALA A 244 -5.32 9.24 12.75
C ALA A 244 -5.73 8.17 11.73
N LEU A 245 -6.18 7.02 12.24
CA LEU A 245 -6.66 5.91 11.43
C LEU A 245 -8.08 6.21 10.92
N ARG A 246 -8.26 6.10 9.60
CA ARG A 246 -9.51 6.44 8.92
C ARG A 246 -9.78 5.47 7.77
N CYS A 247 -11.05 5.38 7.39
CA CYS A 247 -11.48 4.68 6.17
C CYS A 247 -11.81 5.68 5.07
N TYR A 248 -11.39 5.35 3.85
CA TYR A 248 -11.53 6.21 2.69
C TYR A 248 -12.46 5.60 1.64
N SER A 249 -13.24 6.42 0.96
CA SER A 249 -14.21 6.02 -0.05
C SER A 249 -13.86 6.60 -1.42
N PRO A 250 -13.99 5.84 -2.51
CA PRO A 250 -13.68 6.37 -3.85
C PRO A 250 -14.50 7.62 -4.20
N GLY A 251 -15.75 7.71 -3.74
CA GLY A 251 -16.63 8.85 -4.03
C GLY A 251 -16.23 10.16 -3.37
N ASN A 252 -15.57 10.13 -2.21
CA ASN A 252 -15.24 11.31 -1.42
C ASN A 252 -13.73 11.42 -1.08
N ILE A 253 -12.88 10.66 -1.77
CA ILE A 253 -11.47 10.46 -1.41
C ILE A 253 -10.71 11.77 -1.22
N ASP A 254 -10.92 12.75 -2.11
CA ASP A 254 -10.20 14.02 -2.05
C ASP A 254 -10.60 14.85 -0.82
N GLU A 255 -11.90 14.90 -0.50
CA GLU A 255 -12.41 15.59 0.69
C GLU A 255 -11.96 14.90 1.98
N GLU A 256 -11.98 13.58 2.02
CA GLU A 256 -11.56 12.78 3.18
C GLU A 256 -10.05 12.90 3.43
N LEU A 257 -9.23 12.98 2.36
CA LEU A 257 -7.80 13.23 2.45
C LEU A 257 -7.50 14.66 2.93
N LEU A 258 -8.25 15.65 2.45
CA LEU A 258 -8.13 17.04 2.92
C LEU A 258 -8.49 17.16 4.40
N ASP A 259 -9.55 16.48 4.84
CA ASP A 259 -9.92 16.46 6.27
C ASP A 259 -8.85 15.74 7.12
N ALA A 260 -8.25 14.66 6.60
CA ALA A 260 -7.17 13.97 7.28
C ALA A 260 -5.93 14.87 7.43
N ALA A 261 -5.58 15.63 6.40
CA ALA A 261 -4.50 16.61 6.45
C ALA A 261 -4.76 17.72 7.48
N ARG A 262 -5.95 18.34 7.44
CA ARG A 262 -6.38 19.34 8.42
C ARG A 262 -6.33 18.81 9.85
N ASN A 263 -6.87 17.61 10.07
CA ASN A 263 -6.85 16.96 11.37
C ASN A 263 -5.42 16.69 11.84
N PHE A 264 -4.54 16.18 10.99
CA PHE A 264 -3.15 15.92 11.35
C PHE A 264 -2.42 17.20 11.75
N LEU A 265 -2.55 18.25 10.94
CA LEU A 265 -1.86 19.52 11.17
C LEU A 265 -2.34 20.22 12.44
N ARG A 266 -3.66 20.29 12.66
CA ARG A 266 -4.26 20.87 13.87
C ARG A 266 -3.84 20.12 15.14
N ASN A 267 -3.65 18.81 15.05
CA ASN A 267 -3.31 17.96 16.19
C ASN A 267 -1.79 17.66 16.25
N GLY A 268 -0.97 18.71 16.13
CA GLY A 268 0.47 18.67 16.37
C GLY A 268 1.35 18.40 15.14
N GLY A 269 0.76 18.30 13.94
CA GLY A 269 1.55 18.15 12.70
C GLY A 269 2.40 19.38 12.37
N ILE A 270 1.96 20.56 12.83
CA ILE A 270 2.69 21.82 12.73
C ILE A 270 2.35 22.72 13.93
N ALA A 271 3.31 23.52 14.37
CA ALA A 271 3.10 24.58 15.34
C ALA A 271 3.85 25.85 14.88
N VAL A 272 3.17 27.00 14.95
CA VAL A 272 3.74 28.30 14.58
C VAL A 272 4.08 29.08 15.86
N ASP A 273 5.35 29.46 16.01
CA ASP A 273 5.82 30.35 17.08
C ASP A 273 6.06 31.75 16.50
N LEU A 274 5.15 32.67 16.79
CA LEU A 274 5.20 34.05 16.30
C LEU A 274 6.29 34.88 16.95
N THR A 275 6.65 34.57 18.19
CA THR A 275 7.67 35.33 18.93
C THR A 275 9.05 34.99 18.40
N ALA A 276 9.31 33.71 18.14
CA ALA A 276 10.55 33.23 17.56
C ALA A 276 10.59 33.32 16.02
N LYS A 277 9.48 33.71 15.37
CA LYS A 277 9.27 33.64 13.91
C LYS A 277 9.68 32.27 13.35
N ALA A 278 9.25 31.21 14.02
CA ALA A 278 9.67 29.85 13.74
C ALA A 278 8.48 28.92 13.53
N VAL A 279 8.65 27.94 12.66
CA VAL A 279 7.70 26.84 12.47
C VAL A 279 8.34 25.55 12.96
N ASN A 280 7.60 24.80 13.75
CA ASN A 280 7.98 23.46 14.19
C ASN A 280 7.06 22.43 13.52
N ALA A 281 7.57 21.73 12.53
CA ALA A 281 6.82 20.82 11.66
C ALA A 281 7.11 19.34 11.96
N SER A 282 6.18 18.46 11.61
CA SER A 282 6.39 17.01 11.70
C SER A 282 7.51 16.54 10.77
N LYS A 283 8.30 15.55 11.21
CA LYS A 283 9.34 14.92 10.37
C LYS A 283 8.78 14.28 9.09
N ILE A 284 7.49 13.98 9.03
CA ILE A 284 6.84 13.50 7.79
C ILE A 284 7.07 14.51 6.65
N LEU A 285 6.88 15.80 6.93
CA LEU A 285 7.11 16.89 5.96
C LEU A 285 8.59 17.03 5.58
N LYS A 286 9.51 16.61 6.45
CA LYS A 286 10.96 16.57 6.16
C LYS A 286 11.33 15.39 5.26
N TRP A 287 10.87 14.19 5.62
CA TRP A 287 11.23 12.96 4.92
C TRP A 287 10.67 12.92 3.51
N TYR A 288 9.45 13.44 3.35
CA TYR A 288 8.71 13.43 2.10
C TYR A 288 8.59 14.81 1.46
N SER A 289 9.52 15.73 1.78
CA SER A 289 9.49 17.13 1.30
C SER A 289 9.30 17.26 -0.21
N ILE A 290 9.91 16.36 -0.99
CA ILE A 290 9.82 16.33 -2.45
C ILE A 290 8.39 16.16 -3.00
N ASP A 291 7.47 15.64 -2.19
CA ASP A 291 6.07 15.49 -2.58
C ASP A 291 5.27 16.78 -2.33
N PHE A 292 5.78 17.70 -1.50
CA PHE A 292 5.11 18.95 -1.15
C PHE A 292 5.74 20.19 -1.81
N GLY A 293 7.06 20.19 -2.02
CA GLY A 293 7.79 21.33 -2.57
C GLY A 293 9.30 21.08 -2.77
N LYS A 294 9.97 21.99 -3.49
CA LYS A 294 11.41 21.87 -3.81
C LYS A 294 12.33 22.28 -2.66
N ASN A 295 11.81 23.04 -1.70
CA ASN A 295 12.54 23.57 -0.55
C ASN A 295 11.58 23.74 0.64
N GLU A 296 12.10 24.04 1.83
CA GLU A 296 11.30 24.14 3.05
C GLU A 296 10.20 25.21 2.95
N VAL A 297 10.46 26.34 2.28
CA VAL A 297 9.47 27.41 2.07
C VAL A 297 8.28 26.90 1.24
N GLU A 298 8.55 26.20 0.14
CA GLU A 298 7.48 25.61 -0.69
C GLU A 298 6.70 24.53 0.05
N VAL A 299 7.37 23.70 0.87
CA VAL A 299 6.70 22.69 1.70
C VAL A 299 5.75 23.35 2.69
N ILE A 300 6.20 24.38 3.41
CA ILE A 300 5.38 25.09 4.39
C ILE A 300 4.24 25.87 3.71
N LYS A 301 4.50 26.49 2.56
CA LYS A 301 3.46 27.14 1.73
C LYS A 301 2.42 26.14 1.22
N HIS A 302 2.84 24.93 0.88
CA HIS A 302 1.90 23.90 0.46
C HIS A 302 0.99 23.48 1.63
N VAL A 303 1.59 23.26 2.81
CA VAL A 303 0.87 22.87 4.03
C VAL A 303 -0.07 23.96 4.53
N SER A 304 0.23 25.24 4.31
CA SER A 304 -0.64 26.35 4.73
C SER A 304 -2.04 26.29 4.11
N ASN A 305 -2.21 25.63 2.95
CA ASN A 305 -3.52 25.44 2.32
C ASN A 305 -4.48 24.56 3.13
N TYR A 306 -3.94 23.84 4.12
CA TYR A 306 -4.68 22.89 4.96
C TYR A 306 -4.77 23.34 6.42
N LEU A 307 -4.34 24.55 6.74
CA LEU A 307 -4.50 25.16 8.06
C LEU A 307 -5.81 25.93 8.14
N ASP A 308 -6.23 26.22 9.36
CA ASP A 308 -7.32 27.16 9.60
C ASP A 308 -6.90 28.57 9.11
N SER A 309 -7.84 29.39 8.64
CA SER A 309 -7.54 30.62 7.89
C SER A 309 -6.60 31.58 8.64
N ALA A 310 -6.79 31.74 9.96
CA ALA A 310 -5.95 32.60 10.77
C ALA A 310 -4.48 32.14 10.80
N ASP A 311 -4.24 30.84 11.01
CA ASP A 311 -2.88 30.28 11.03
C ASP A 311 -2.24 30.32 9.64
N SER A 312 -3.04 30.10 8.59
CA SER A 312 -2.59 30.17 7.20
C SER A 312 -2.12 31.57 6.82
N GLU A 313 -2.91 32.61 7.13
CA GLU A 313 -2.56 34.01 6.85
C GLU A 313 -1.26 34.40 7.55
N VAL A 314 -1.16 34.09 8.84
CA VAL A 314 0.02 34.39 9.65
C VAL A 314 1.26 33.67 9.12
N LEU A 315 1.12 32.40 8.74
CA LEU A 315 2.22 31.63 8.17
C LEU A 315 2.67 32.18 6.82
N LEU A 316 1.74 32.60 5.97
CA LEU A 316 2.05 33.18 4.65
C LEU A 316 2.75 34.54 4.78
N ASP A 317 2.38 35.37 5.75
CA ASP A 317 3.06 36.65 6.03
C ASP A 317 4.52 36.43 6.50
N LEU A 318 4.73 35.47 7.40
CA LEU A 318 6.08 35.08 7.84
C LEU A 318 6.95 34.52 6.70
N LEU A 319 6.34 33.79 5.76
CA LEU A 319 7.06 33.30 4.57
C LEU A 319 7.45 34.46 3.63
N ALA A 320 6.58 35.46 3.47
CA ALA A 320 6.83 36.61 2.60
C ALA A 320 7.98 37.51 3.10
N THR A 321 8.12 37.63 4.43
CA THR A 321 9.18 38.44 5.06
C THR A 321 10.55 37.74 5.08
N SER A 322 10.64 36.46 4.68
CA SER A 322 11.87 35.63 4.69
C SER A 322 12.53 35.49 6.07
N GLU A 323 11.78 35.72 7.14
CA GLU A 323 12.24 35.61 8.53
C GLU A 323 11.96 34.24 9.14
N LEU A 324 11.27 33.36 8.41
CA LEU A 324 10.77 32.11 8.95
C LEU A 324 11.88 31.05 9.08
N LYS A 325 12.14 30.64 10.32
CA LYS A 325 12.98 29.48 10.61
C LYS A 325 12.15 28.20 10.67
N VAL A 326 12.42 27.23 9.79
CA VAL A 326 11.78 25.91 9.84
C VAL A 326 12.59 24.95 10.70
N THR A 327 11.92 24.32 11.66
CA THR A 327 12.47 23.29 12.54
C THR A 327 11.54 22.08 12.51
N TYR A 328 12.05 20.91 12.92
CA TYR A 328 11.26 19.68 12.93
C TYR A 328 11.34 19.01 14.30
N HIS A 329 10.19 18.70 14.90
CA HIS A 329 10.13 18.07 16.21
C HIS A 329 10.53 16.59 16.15
N PRO A 330 10.98 15.99 17.27
CA PRO A 330 11.19 14.56 17.37
C PRO A 330 9.94 13.77 16.95
N TYR A 331 10.14 12.65 16.26
CA TYR A 331 9.05 11.76 15.86
C TYR A 331 9.02 10.59 16.84
N ASP A 332 7.91 10.43 17.56
CA ASP A 332 7.70 9.35 18.51
C ASP A 332 7.36 8.06 17.76
N TRP A 333 8.32 7.15 17.74
CA TRP A 333 8.23 5.83 17.11
C TRP A 333 7.54 4.79 17.99
N GLY A 334 7.15 5.13 19.23
CA GLY A 334 6.44 4.23 20.12
C GLY A 334 5.10 3.78 19.53
N LEU A 335 4.69 2.56 19.88
CA LEU A 335 3.42 1.98 19.45
C LEU A 335 2.25 2.87 19.87
N ASN A 336 1.32 3.09 18.95
CA ASN A 336 0.07 3.80 19.20
C ASN A 336 -0.98 2.87 19.81
N CYS A 337 -0.71 2.36 21.02
CA CYS A 337 -1.67 1.57 21.80
C CYS A 337 -2.34 2.36 22.91
#